data_AF-A0A7K2Q823-F1
#
_entry.id   AF-A0A7K2Q823-F1
#
_cell.length_a   1.000
_cell.length_b   1.000
_cell.length_c   1.000
_cell.angle_alpha   90.00
_cell.angle_beta   90.00
_cell.angle_gamma   90.00
#
_symmetry.space_group_name_H-M   'P 1'
#
loop_
_entity.id
_entity.type
_entity.pdbx_description
1 polymer ?
#
loop_
_entity_poly.entity_id
_entity_poly.type
_entity_poly.pdbx_seq_one_letter_code
_entity_poly.pdbx_strand_id
1 'polypeptide(L)'
;LVDLEGHGRVDRTGRHDLARTVGWFTTQYPVRFDLAGLDLDAAARGGDALAELVARIHSRLASVPDHGTGFGLLSRIDPRTAAQLSGLPRPRILFNYLGRFAGGGEAPWSPAPEAGGL
;
A
#
# COMPACT_ATOMS: atom_id res chain seq x y z
N LEU A 1 -6.45 11.39 -4.52
CA LEU A 1 -5.80 10.94 -3.28
C LEU A 1 -6.30 9.54 -3.00
N VAL A 2 -5.39 8.60 -2.75
CA VAL A 2 -5.67 7.20 -2.43
C VAL A 2 -4.85 6.88 -1.18
N ASP A 3 -5.43 6.26 -0.15
CA ASP A 3 -4.65 5.64 0.92
C ASP A 3 -4.17 4.27 0.44
N LEU A 4 -2.89 3.99 0.64
CA LEU A 4 -2.29 2.69 0.37
C LEU A 4 -2.02 1.97 1.69
N GLU A 5 -2.39 0.70 1.74
CA GLU A 5 -1.97 -0.20 2.81
C GLU A 5 -0.70 -0.98 2.43
N GLY A 6 0.20 -1.15 3.40
CA GLY A 6 1.41 -1.96 3.28
C GLY A 6 1.54 -2.93 4.45
N HIS A 7 2.34 -3.98 4.27
CA HIS A 7 2.55 -5.03 5.28
C HIS A 7 3.23 -4.53 6.58
N GLY A 8 3.90 -3.37 6.54
CA GLY A 8 4.52 -2.68 7.68
C GLY A 8 5.68 -3.39 8.40
N ARG A 9 6.00 -4.64 8.03
CA ARG A 9 7.19 -5.38 8.48
C ARG A 9 8.48 -4.88 7.79
N VAL A 10 8.82 -3.61 7.97
CA VAL A 10 10.05 -2.99 7.44
C VAL A 10 11.06 -2.83 8.59
N ASP A 11 12.09 -3.69 8.65
CA ASP A 11 13.16 -3.51 9.64
C ASP A 11 14.11 -2.38 9.20
N ARG A 12 14.04 -1.25 9.92
CA ARG A 12 14.89 -0.07 9.72
C ARG A 12 16.25 -0.18 10.42
N THR A 13 16.45 -1.20 11.23
CA THR A 13 17.52 -1.29 12.23
C THR A 13 18.46 -2.47 12.05
N GLY A 14 18.04 -3.50 11.29
CA GLY A 14 18.75 -4.78 11.19
C GLY A 14 18.77 -5.57 12.50
N ARG A 15 17.82 -5.30 13.40
CA ARG A 15 17.78 -5.84 14.79
C ARG A 15 16.45 -6.52 15.12
N HIS A 16 15.45 -6.46 14.24
CA HIS A 16 14.09 -6.89 14.52
C HIS A 16 13.56 -7.78 13.39
N ASP A 17 13.73 -9.09 13.54
CA ASP A 17 13.03 -10.04 12.66
C ASP A 17 11.55 -10.11 13.03
N LEU A 18 10.71 -9.59 12.13
CA LEU A 18 9.25 -9.59 12.23
C LEU A 18 8.59 -10.62 11.29
N ALA A 19 9.37 -11.43 10.56
CA ALA A 19 8.87 -12.30 9.50
C ALA A 19 7.90 -13.37 10.03
N ARG A 20 8.10 -13.83 11.26
CA ARG A 20 7.24 -14.83 11.93
C ARG A 20 6.40 -14.25 13.09
N THR A 21 6.34 -12.93 13.22
CA THR A 21 5.58 -12.27 14.28
C THR A 21 4.12 -12.06 13.86
N VAL A 22 3.20 -12.60 14.65
CA VAL A 22 1.75 -12.35 14.54
C VAL A 22 1.42 -11.04 15.27
N GLY A 23 0.68 -10.16 14.60
CA GLY A 23 0.30 -8.85 15.11
C GLY A 23 -0.25 -7.97 13.99
N TRP A 24 -0.86 -6.84 14.34
CA TRP A 24 -1.35 -5.87 13.36
C TRP A 24 -0.22 -4.89 12.98
N PHE A 25 0.51 -5.23 11.93
CA PHE A 25 1.65 -4.43 11.44
C PHE A 25 1.29 -3.42 10.34
N THR A 26 0.08 -3.50 9.76
CA THR A 26 -0.35 -2.72 8.58
C THR A 26 -0.01 -1.24 8.67
N THR A 27 0.72 -0.73 7.68
CA THR A 27 0.94 0.71 7.47
C THR A 27 -0.14 1.25 6.54
N GLN A 28 -0.63 2.48 6.80
CA GLN A 28 -1.58 3.19 5.94
C GLN A 28 -1.04 4.59 5.66
N TYR A 29 -0.96 4.99 4.39
CA TYR A 29 -0.43 6.31 4.01
C TYR A 29 -1.07 6.86 2.72
N PRO A 30 -1.28 8.19 2.63
CA PRO A 30 -1.90 8.82 1.47
C PRO A 30 -0.90 9.03 0.34
N VAL A 31 -1.29 8.67 -0.88
CA VAL A 31 -0.58 8.99 -2.13
C VAL A 31 -1.45 9.84 -3.04
N ARG A 32 -0.82 10.88 -3.61
CA ARG A 32 -1.33 11.62 -4.77
C ARG A 32 -0.57 11.14 -6.00
N PHE A 33 -1.29 10.55 -6.94
CA PHE A 33 -0.85 10.34 -8.31
C PHE A 33 -1.17 11.59 -9.12
N ASP A 34 -0.23 12.01 -9.97
CA ASP A 34 -0.47 13.05 -10.96
C ASP A 34 -0.70 12.42 -12.33
N LEU A 35 -1.95 12.48 -12.77
CA LEU A 35 -2.43 11.91 -14.03
C LEU A 35 -2.63 12.99 -15.11
N ALA A 36 -2.22 14.24 -14.86
CA ALA A 36 -2.33 15.30 -15.85
C ALA A 36 -1.57 14.95 -17.13
N GLY A 37 -2.19 15.24 -18.28
CA GLY A 37 -1.63 14.97 -19.61
C GLY A 37 -1.69 13.51 -20.08
N LEU A 38 -2.19 12.57 -19.28
CA LEU A 38 -2.38 11.18 -19.72
C LEU A 38 -3.71 11.00 -20.47
N ASP A 39 -3.68 10.34 -21.62
CA ASP A 39 -4.86 9.74 -22.23
C ASP A 39 -5.15 8.40 -21.51
N LEU A 40 -6.06 8.45 -20.54
CA LEU A 40 -6.46 7.28 -19.75
C LEU A 40 -7.27 6.28 -20.58
N ASP A 41 -7.98 6.72 -21.61
CA ASP A 41 -8.73 5.82 -22.50
C ASP A 41 -7.77 5.07 -23.44
N ALA A 42 -6.70 5.71 -23.91
CA ALA A 42 -5.61 5.03 -24.61
C ALA A 42 -4.86 4.08 -23.68
N ALA A 43 -4.53 4.49 -22.46
CA ALA A 43 -3.89 3.61 -21.49
C ALA A 43 -4.74 2.36 -21.17
N ALA A 44 -6.07 2.49 -21.12
CA ALA A 44 -6.99 1.36 -20.96
C ALA A 44 -6.99 0.40 -22.17
N ARG A 45 -6.59 0.87 -23.36
CA ARG A 45 -6.39 0.04 -24.58
C ARG A 45 -4.98 -0.56 -24.68
N GLY A 46 -4.06 -0.19 -23.78
CA GLY A 46 -2.67 -0.69 -23.76
C GLY A 46 -1.67 0.16 -24.55
N GLY A 47 -0.54 -0.45 -24.93
CA GLY A 47 0.54 0.22 -25.66
C GLY A 47 1.28 1.28 -24.85
N ASP A 48 1.87 2.26 -25.54
CA ASP A 48 2.77 3.26 -24.94
C ASP A 48 2.08 4.13 -23.88
N ALA A 49 0.79 4.44 -24.03
CA ALA A 49 0.01 5.19 -23.04
C ALA A 49 -0.12 4.42 -21.71
N LEU A 50 -0.22 3.09 -21.76
CA LEU A 50 -0.20 2.25 -20.55
C LEU A 50 1.21 2.22 -19.93
N ALA A 51 2.25 2.12 -20.76
CA ALA A 51 3.63 2.16 -20.29
C ALA A 51 3.97 3.48 -19.57
N GLU A 52 3.51 4.62 -20.12
CA GLU A 52 3.68 5.93 -19.47
C GLU A 52 2.94 6.01 -18.13
N LEU A 53 1.67 5.60 -18.10
CA LEU A 53 0.85 5.57 -16.87
C LEU A 53 1.51 4.68 -15.78
N VAL A 54 1.98 3.49 -16.14
CA VAL A 54 2.67 2.57 -15.22
C VAL A 54 3.99 3.17 -14.74
N ALA A 55 4.81 3.76 -15.62
CA ALA A 55 6.06 4.42 -15.25
C ALA A 55 5.83 5.61 -14.30
N ARG A 56 4.79 6.42 -14.56
CA ARG A 56 4.35 7.57 -13.74
C ARG A 56 3.96 7.10 -12.32
N ILE A 57 3.13 6.06 -12.22
CA ILE A 57 2.71 5.47 -10.94
C ILE A 57 3.92 4.85 -10.21
N HIS A 58 4.74 4.05 -10.89
CA HIS A 58 5.91 3.41 -10.32
C HIS A 58 6.91 4.43 -9.76
N SER A 59 7.26 5.46 -10.54
CA SER A 59 8.13 6.57 -10.11
C SER A 59 7.56 7.27 -8.88
N ARG A 60 6.24 7.53 -8.86
CA ARG A 60 5.61 8.15 -7.70
C ARG A 60 5.68 7.27 -6.45
N LEU A 61 5.46 5.97 -6.57
CA LEU A 61 5.58 5.02 -5.45
C LEU A 61 7.03 4.86 -4.96
N ALA A 62 8.00 4.77 -5.87
CA ALA A 62 9.42 4.71 -5.56
C ALA A 62 9.93 5.98 -4.83
N SER A 63 9.28 7.14 -5.05
CA SER A 63 9.59 8.38 -4.33
C SER A 63 9.06 8.44 -2.88
N VAL A 64 8.30 7.43 -2.41
CA VAL A 64 7.77 7.40 -1.04
C VAL A 64 8.81 6.78 -0.09
N PRO A 65 9.28 7.51 0.95
CA PRO A 65 10.22 6.97 1.92
C PRO A 65 9.65 5.74 2.67
N ASP A 66 10.45 4.69 2.78
CA ASP A 66 10.19 3.50 3.61
C ASP A 66 8.78 2.90 3.44
N HIS A 67 8.27 2.90 2.20
CA HIS A 67 6.91 2.47 1.85
C HIS A 67 5.81 3.09 2.74
N GLY A 68 6.00 4.37 3.10
CA GLY A 68 5.03 5.16 3.86
C GLY A 68 4.96 4.85 5.37
N THR A 69 5.81 3.96 5.88
CA THR A 69 5.80 3.50 7.29
C THR A 69 5.82 4.65 8.30
N GLY A 70 6.58 5.72 8.01
CA GLY A 70 6.65 6.90 8.89
C GLY A 70 5.36 7.71 9.00
N PHE A 71 4.42 7.61 8.03
CA PHE A 71 3.21 8.44 8.04
C PHE A 71 2.30 8.14 9.25
N GLY A 72 2.15 6.87 9.63
CA GLY A 72 1.38 6.48 10.81
C GLY A 72 1.94 7.10 12.10
N LEU A 73 3.27 7.07 12.25
CA LEU A 73 3.97 7.64 13.40
C LEU A 73 3.79 9.17 13.47
N LEU A 74 3.97 9.87 12.35
CA LEU A 74 3.83 11.33 12.31
C LEU A 74 2.37 11.81 12.43
N SER A 75 1.41 11.08 11.87
CA SER A 75 -0.01 11.47 11.86
C SER A 75 -0.78 11.10 13.12
N ARG A 76 -0.28 10.16 13.93
CA ARG A 76 -1.01 9.59 15.09
C ARG A 76 -0.20 9.50 16.39
N ILE A 77 1.14 9.49 16.36
CA ILE A 77 1.98 9.24 17.54
C ILE A 77 2.74 10.50 18.01
N ASP A 78 3.43 11.24 17.13
CA ASP A 78 4.04 12.53 17.52
C ASP A 78 2.95 13.62 17.57
N PRO A 79 2.68 14.25 18.74
CA PRO A 79 1.56 15.18 18.87
C PRO A 79 1.71 16.47 18.05
N ARG A 80 2.95 16.88 17.73
CA ARG A 80 3.23 18.14 17.01
C ARG A 80 2.90 17.96 15.53
N THR A 81 3.38 16.88 14.93
CA THR A 81 3.09 16.58 13.52
C THR A 81 1.66 16.06 13.33
N ALA A 82 1.10 15.35 14.31
CA ALA A 82 -0.30 14.91 14.25
C ALA A 82 -1.26 16.11 14.14
N ALA A 83 -1.04 17.17 14.92
CA ALA A 83 -1.82 18.40 14.84
C ALA A 83 -1.73 19.04 13.43
N GLN A 84 -0.52 19.17 12.88
CA GLN A 84 -0.29 19.73 11.53
C GLN A 84 -0.94 18.91 10.41
N LEU A 85 -0.85 17.57 10.50
CA LEU A 85 -1.38 16.65 9.48
C LEU A 85 -2.90 16.49 9.58
N SER A 86 -3.51 16.74 10.74
CA SER A 86 -4.94 16.54 10.98
C SER A 86 -5.86 17.37 10.08
N GLY A 87 -5.42 18.57 9.68
CA GLY A 87 -6.15 19.50 8.82
C GLY A 87 -5.97 19.26 7.31
N LEU A 88 -5.19 18.26 6.89
CA LEU A 88 -4.96 17.98 5.48
C LEU A 88 -6.12 17.16 4.86
N PRO A 89 -6.32 17.26 3.52
CA PRO A 89 -7.33 16.46 2.83
C PRO A 89 -7.10 14.96 3.00
N ARG A 90 -8.14 14.23 3.42
CA ARG A 90 -8.10 12.78 3.59
C ARG A 90 -8.47 12.05 2.29
N PRO A 91 -7.84 10.92 1.96
CA PRO A 91 -8.30 10.07 0.87
C PRO A 91 -9.72 9.53 1.10
N ARG A 92 -10.40 9.23 0.00
CA ARG A 92 -11.73 8.60 -0.02
C ARG A 92 -11.72 7.18 -0.58
N ILE A 93 -10.55 6.72 -1.01
CA ILE A 93 -10.32 5.42 -1.63
C ILE A 93 -9.13 4.81 -0.88
N LEU A 94 -9.30 3.59 -0.40
CA LEU A 94 -8.27 2.75 0.19
C LEU A 94 -7.90 1.66 -0.82
N PHE A 95 -6.62 1.38 -0.98
CA PHE A 95 -6.13 0.28 -1.79
C PHE A 95 -5.18 -0.59 -0.96
N ASN A 96 -5.44 -1.89 -0.95
CA ASN A 96 -4.60 -2.90 -0.30
C ASN A 96 -4.38 -4.05 -1.29
N TYR A 97 -3.13 -4.53 -1.38
CA TYR A 97 -2.79 -5.75 -2.10
C TYR A 97 -2.32 -6.82 -1.11
N LEU A 98 -3.18 -7.81 -0.87
CA LEU A 98 -2.95 -8.90 0.10
C LEU A 98 -1.93 -9.95 -0.36
N GLY A 99 -1.28 -9.77 -1.52
CA GLY A 99 -0.33 -10.73 -2.08
C GLY A 99 -0.98 -11.79 -2.96
N ARG A 100 -0.42 -13.00 -2.94
CA ARG A 100 -0.91 -14.16 -3.71
C ARG A 100 -1.12 -15.33 -2.75
N PHE A 101 -2.27 -15.98 -2.86
CA PHE A 101 -2.60 -17.18 -2.09
C PHE A 101 -2.61 -18.40 -3.02
N ALA A 102 -2.16 -19.55 -2.53
CA ALA A 102 -2.28 -20.80 -3.26
C ALA A 102 -3.72 -21.36 -3.12
N GLY A 103 -4.36 -21.73 -4.23
CA GLY A 103 -5.70 -22.33 -4.21
C GLY A 103 -5.67 -23.81 -3.84
N GLY A 104 -6.63 -24.26 -3.00
CA GLY A 104 -6.79 -25.65 -2.56
C GLY A 104 -8.00 -26.36 -3.19
N GLY A 105 -7.94 -27.70 -3.31
CA GLY A 105 -8.97 -28.53 -3.93
C GLY A 105 -10.24 -28.74 -3.08
N GLU A 106 -11.22 -29.46 -3.63
CA GLU A 106 -12.61 -29.47 -3.13
C GLU A 106 -12.93 -30.55 -2.07
N ALA A 107 -13.29 -30.11 -0.86
CA ALA A 107 -14.02 -30.85 0.18
C ALA A 107 -14.66 -29.86 1.17
N PRO A 108 -15.64 -30.25 2.02
CA PRO A 108 -16.22 -29.33 3.01
C PRO A 108 -15.14 -28.81 3.98
N TRP A 109 -14.91 -27.49 4.01
CA TRP A 109 -13.82 -26.81 4.71
C TRP A 109 -12.39 -27.19 4.24
N SER A 110 -12.14 -27.41 2.94
CA SER A 110 -10.91 -28.09 2.49
C SER A 110 -9.56 -27.46 2.90
N PRO A 111 -9.26 -26.15 2.69
CA PRO A 111 -8.04 -25.55 3.22
C PRO A 111 -8.08 -25.05 4.68
N ALA A 112 -9.14 -24.48 5.28
CA ALA A 112 -10.47 -24.09 4.79
C ALA A 112 -10.44 -22.89 3.79
N PRO A 113 -11.55 -22.60 3.06
CA PRO A 113 -11.58 -21.69 1.89
C PRO A 113 -10.88 -20.32 2.02
N GLU A 114 -10.65 -19.82 3.23
CA GLU A 114 -10.17 -18.47 3.50
C GLU A 114 -8.65 -18.34 3.73
N ALA A 115 -7.92 -19.40 4.13
CA ALA A 115 -6.73 -19.21 4.99
C ALA A 115 -5.47 -20.08 4.69
N GLY A 116 -4.71 -19.72 3.64
CA GLY A 116 -3.27 -20.04 3.57
C GLY A 116 -2.45 -18.99 4.35
N GLY A 117 -2.12 -19.29 5.61
CA GLY A 117 -1.63 -18.27 6.55
C GLY A 117 -0.15 -17.87 6.41
N LEU A 118 0.06 -16.58 6.10
CA LEU A 118 1.32 -15.79 6.12
C LEU A 118 2.37 -16.12 5.04
#